data_AF-A0A0S3PVX1-F1
#
_entry.id   AF-A0A0S3PVX1-F1
#
_cell.length_a   1.000
_cell.length_b   1.000
_cell.length_c   1.000
_cell.angle_alpha   90.00
_cell.angle_beta   90.00
_cell.angle_gamma   90.00
#
_symmetry.space_group_name_H-M   'P 1'
#
loop_
_entity.id
_entity.type
_entity.pdbx_description
1 polymer ?
#
loop_
_entity_poly.entity_id
_entity_poly.type
_entity_poly.pdbx_seq_one_letter_code
_entity_poly.pdbx_strand_id
1 'polypeptide(L)'
;MLDRVVNVFAVDSNGRALVGADIQFFINGQAAGGVTGSDGRAHIQLDNRTDVVSVTVTYAGESQSEKLGQNQDTFEFRFAHVALEAPSFMEKHLALFIGLALVVLSVVLAFFFKDPSALQTRIILAVLALGGGAVATEITGMLKVDLNLGQKLVVAATGALAIFVILYLVVPA
;
A
#
# COMPACT_ATOMS: atom_id res chain seq x y z
N MET A 1 -4.24 4.66 48.98
CA MET A 1 -3.73 3.89 47.82
C MET A 1 -3.59 4.90 46.69
N LEU A 2 -2.44 4.95 46.03
CA LEU A 2 -2.26 5.79 44.85
C LEU A 2 -2.52 4.91 43.64
N ASP A 3 -3.65 5.18 43.01
CA ASP A 3 -4.06 4.64 41.74
C ASP A 3 -3.12 5.12 40.61
N ARG A 4 -2.87 4.24 39.65
CA ARG A 4 -1.98 4.51 38.51
C ARG A 4 -2.62 3.97 37.24
N VAL A 5 -2.62 4.76 36.17
CA VAL A 5 -3.02 4.30 34.84
C VAL A 5 -1.77 4.22 33.98
N VAL A 6 -1.57 3.06 33.34
CA VAL A 6 -0.48 2.83 32.39
C VAL A 6 -1.06 2.80 30.99
N ASN A 7 -0.54 3.66 30.11
CA ASN A 7 -0.90 3.71 28.70
C ASN A 7 0.21 3.07 27.85
N VAL A 8 -0.18 2.22 26.91
CA VAL A 8 0.74 1.53 25.99
C VAL A 8 0.34 1.84 24.56
N PHE A 9 1.34 2.17 23.76
CA PHE A 9 1.20 2.40 22.33
C PHE A 9 2.09 1.45 21.55
N ALA A 10 1.53 0.78 20.55
CA ALA A 10 2.27 0.01 19.56
C ALA A 10 2.33 0.85 18.28
N VAL A 11 3.54 1.24 17.86
CA VAL A 11 3.74 2.17 16.74
C VAL A 11 4.81 1.71 15.74
N ASP A 12 4.70 2.16 14.49
CA ASP A 12 5.71 1.96 13.45
C ASP A 12 6.92 2.90 13.62
N SER A 13 7.88 2.80 12.70
CA SER A 13 9.06 3.68 12.64
C SER A 13 8.72 5.17 12.45
N ASN A 14 7.54 5.48 11.91
CA ASN A 14 7.04 6.85 11.71
C ASN A 14 6.16 7.34 12.87
N GLY A 15 5.96 6.53 13.92
CA GLY A 15 5.09 6.86 15.05
C GLY A 15 3.59 6.66 14.79
N ARG A 16 3.20 5.97 13.72
CA ARG A 16 1.80 5.61 13.44
C ARG A 16 1.38 4.39 14.25
N ALA A 17 0.15 4.40 14.75
CA ALA A 17 -0.37 3.28 15.53
C ALA A 17 -0.53 2.01 14.67
N LEU A 18 -0.19 0.85 15.24
CA LEU A 18 -0.24 -0.45 14.59
C LEU A 18 -1.58 -1.13 14.84
N VAL A 19 -2.46 -1.10 13.84
CA VAL A 19 -3.76 -1.79 13.88
C VAL A 19 -3.55 -3.30 13.76
N GLY A 20 -4.18 -4.06 14.64
CA GLY A 20 -4.04 -5.52 14.72
C GLY A 20 -2.98 -6.01 15.72
N ALA A 21 -2.41 -5.12 16.55
CA ALA A 21 -1.46 -5.50 17.59
C ALA A 21 -2.16 -6.15 18.79
N ASP A 22 -1.57 -7.22 19.31
CA ASP A 22 -2.00 -7.88 20.55
C ASP A 22 -1.19 -7.32 21.72
N ILE A 23 -1.86 -6.71 22.70
CA ILE A 23 -1.21 -6.08 23.86
C ILE A 23 -1.65 -6.80 25.13
N GLN A 24 -0.72 -7.41 25.85
CA GLN A 24 -0.98 -8.16 27.08
C GLN A 24 -0.26 -7.51 28.27
N PHE A 25 -0.98 -7.32 29.37
CA PHE A 25 -0.46 -6.80 30.62
C PHE A 25 -0.26 -7.91 31.65
N PHE A 26 0.79 -7.75 32.43
CA PHE A 26 1.09 -8.57 33.59
C PHE A 26 1.36 -7.68 34.80
N ILE A 27 0.75 -8.01 35.93
CA ILE A 27 0.95 -7.34 37.21
C ILE A 27 1.62 -8.33 38.16
N ASN A 28 2.79 -7.98 38.68
CA ASN A 28 3.60 -8.82 39.57
C ASN A 28 3.86 -10.23 38.97
N GLY A 29 3.96 -10.31 37.63
CA GLY A 29 4.18 -11.56 36.88
C GLY A 29 2.93 -12.37 36.56
N GLN A 30 1.74 -11.96 37.01
CA GLN A 30 0.47 -12.61 36.69
C GLN A 30 -0.25 -11.87 35.56
N ALA A 31 -0.90 -12.62 34.66
CA ALA A 31 -1.68 -12.02 33.57
C ALA A 31 -2.83 -11.17 34.13
N ALA A 32 -2.88 -9.90 33.72
CA ALA A 32 -3.81 -8.90 34.25
C ALA A 32 -4.83 -8.40 33.22
N GLY A 33 -4.77 -8.90 31.98
CA GLY A 33 -5.67 -8.53 30.88
C GLY A 33 -4.92 -8.08 29.64
N GLY A 34 -5.64 -7.82 28.56
CA GLY A 34 -5.05 -7.43 27.28
C GLY A 34 -6.10 -7.13 26.23
N VAL A 35 -5.65 -6.63 25.08
CA VAL A 35 -6.46 -6.34 23.90
C VAL A 35 -5.86 -7.08 22.72
N THR A 36 -6.64 -7.99 22.12
CA THR A 36 -6.28 -8.69 20.88
C THR A 36 -6.75 -7.86 19.69
N GLY A 37 -5.91 -7.69 18.68
CA GLY A 37 -6.24 -6.93 17.48
C GLY A 37 -6.54 -5.45 17.73
N SER A 38 -5.81 -4.81 18.65
CA SER A 38 -5.99 -3.41 19.04
C SER A 38 -5.77 -2.43 17.89
N ASP A 39 -6.22 -1.19 18.05
CA ASP A 39 -5.86 -0.06 17.18
C ASP A 39 -4.46 0.50 17.47
N GLY A 40 -3.60 -0.31 18.09
CA GLY A 40 -2.26 0.06 18.54
C GLY A 40 -2.24 0.76 19.90
N ARG A 41 -3.34 0.71 20.66
CA ARG A 41 -3.45 1.35 21.98
C ARG A 41 -4.07 0.40 23.00
N ALA A 42 -3.56 0.43 24.22
CA ALA A 42 -4.22 -0.19 25.36
C ALA A 42 -3.84 0.54 26.66
N HIS A 43 -4.65 0.37 27.70
CA HIS A 43 -4.32 0.87 29.03
C HIS A 43 -4.75 -0.12 30.11
N ILE A 44 -4.14 0.00 31.28
CA ILE A 44 -4.54 -0.72 32.48
C ILE A 44 -4.54 0.23 33.68
N GLN A 45 -5.55 0.09 34.55
CA GLN A 45 -5.62 0.77 35.83
C GLN A 45 -5.10 -0.15 36.92
N LEU A 46 -4.23 0.38 37.78
CA LEU A 46 -3.65 -0.30 38.93
C LEU A 46 -4.20 0.31 40.21
N ASP A 47 -4.60 -0.55 41.14
CA ASP A 47 -5.01 -0.15 42.48
C ASP A 47 -3.83 0.32 43.34
N ASN A 48 -2.62 -0.16 43.01
CA ASN A 48 -1.41 0.17 43.74
C ASN A 48 -0.25 0.56 42.81
N ARG A 49 0.21 1.82 42.94
CA ARG A 49 1.36 2.36 42.18
C ARG A 49 2.65 1.55 42.33
N THR A 50 2.86 0.83 43.43
CA THR A 50 4.08 0.04 43.64
C THR A 50 4.11 -1.26 42.86
N ASP A 51 2.98 -1.69 42.29
CA ASP A 51 2.90 -2.92 41.53
C ASP A 51 3.83 -2.90 40.32
N VAL A 52 4.47 -4.05 40.09
CA VAL A 52 5.35 -4.24 38.95
C VAL A 52 4.52 -4.54 37.72
N VAL A 53 4.58 -3.66 36.73
CA VAL A 53 3.90 -3.86 35.45
C VAL A 53 4.90 -4.34 34.42
N SER A 54 4.59 -5.44 33.75
CA SER A 54 5.24 -5.81 32.50
C SER A 54 4.22 -5.94 31.39
N VAL A 55 4.62 -5.54 30.19
CA VAL A 55 3.76 -5.52 29.01
C VAL A 55 4.42 -6.32 27.92
N THR A 56 3.65 -7.16 27.25
CA THR A 56 4.06 -7.85 26.03
C THR A 56 3.19 -7.34 24.88
N VAL A 57 3.82 -6.90 23.81
CA VAL A 57 3.15 -6.52 22.57
C VAL A 57 3.58 -7.46 21.47
N THR A 58 2.61 -8.09 20.81
CA THR A 58 2.82 -8.96 19.66
C THR A 58 2.19 -8.33 18.43
N TYR A 59 2.95 -8.23 17.34
CA TYR A 59 2.46 -7.69 16.09
C TYR A 59 3.15 -8.38 14.90
N ALA A 60 2.34 -8.89 13.96
CA ALA A 60 2.78 -9.71 12.82
C ALA A 60 3.77 -10.84 13.18
N GLY A 61 3.56 -11.50 14.33
CA GLY A 61 4.41 -12.59 14.80
C GLY A 61 5.70 -12.17 15.53
N GLU A 62 6.06 -10.89 15.52
CA GLU A 62 7.13 -10.35 16.37
C GLU A 62 6.56 -9.99 17.75
N SER A 63 7.28 -10.30 18.82
CA SER A 63 6.89 -9.94 20.19
C SER A 63 7.98 -9.14 20.88
N GLN A 64 7.60 -8.03 21.51
CA GLN A 64 8.46 -7.24 22.37
C GLN A 64 7.86 -7.25 23.79
N SER A 65 8.71 -7.22 24.82
CA SER A 65 8.26 -7.18 26.20
C SER A 65 9.10 -6.22 27.02
N GLU A 66 8.45 -5.44 27.87
CA GLU A 66 9.12 -4.46 28.72
C GLU A 66 8.54 -4.48 30.14
N LYS A 67 9.41 -4.28 31.13
CA LYS A 67 9.02 -4.06 32.52
C LYS A 67 9.04 -2.57 32.81
N LEU A 68 7.88 -2.01 33.10
CA LEU A 68 7.73 -0.56 33.26
C LEU A 68 8.17 -0.10 34.64
N GLY A 69 8.89 1.02 34.67
CA GLY A 69 9.24 1.68 35.93
C GLY A 69 7.99 2.20 36.67
N GLN A 70 8.07 2.37 37.99
CA GLN A 70 6.95 2.88 38.82
C GLN A 70 6.51 4.31 38.45
N ASN A 71 7.37 5.07 37.78
CA ASN A 71 7.11 6.44 37.31
C ASN A 71 6.82 6.50 35.80
N GLN A 72 6.63 5.36 35.15
CA GLN A 72 6.43 5.27 33.70
C GLN A 72 4.97 5.00 33.37
N ASP A 73 4.16 6.05 33.34
CA ASP A 73 2.71 5.93 33.12
C ASP A 73 2.36 5.82 31.61
N THR A 74 3.37 5.90 30.74
CA THR A 74 3.24 5.75 29.29
C THR A 74 4.46 5.03 28.72
N PHE A 75 4.24 4.10 27.78
CA PHE A 75 5.30 3.43 27.06
C PHE A 75 4.94 3.18 25.59
N GLU A 76 5.91 3.33 24.71
CA GLU A 76 5.78 3.09 23.27
C GLU A 76 6.64 1.90 22.85
N PHE A 77 6.02 0.88 22.27
CA PHE A 77 6.72 -0.19 21.56
C PHE A 77 6.86 0.20 20.09
N ARG A 78 8.10 0.30 19.61
CA ARG A 78 8.42 0.61 18.21
C ARG A 78 8.77 -0.65 17.44
N PHE A 79 7.98 -0.93 16.42
CA PHE A 79 8.25 -1.99 15.46
C PHE A 79 8.80 -1.34 14.19
N ALA A 80 10.13 -1.31 14.08
CA ALA A 80 10.82 -0.67 12.96
C ALA A 80 10.67 -1.46 11.64
N HIS A 81 10.48 -2.78 11.73
CA HIS A 81 10.48 -3.70 10.58
C HIS A 81 9.11 -4.30 10.28
N VAL A 82 8.11 -4.07 11.13
CA VAL A 82 6.75 -4.53 10.85
C VAL A 82 5.99 -3.43 10.13
N ALA A 83 6.53 -3.04 8.98
CA ALA A 83 5.70 -2.45 7.95
C ALA A 83 4.67 -3.52 7.61
N LEU A 84 3.37 -3.22 7.79
CA LEU A 84 2.33 -3.80 6.95
C LEU A 84 2.92 -3.86 5.56
N GLU A 85 3.17 -5.06 5.02
CA GLU A 85 3.98 -5.33 3.84
C GLU A 85 3.91 -4.13 2.90
N ALA A 86 4.94 -3.27 2.93
CA ALA A 86 5.00 -2.18 1.97
C ALA A 86 4.92 -2.91 0.63
N PRO A 87 3.92 -2.62 -0.22
CA PRO A 87 3.62 -3.48 -1.35
C PRO A 87 4.93 -3.75 -2.05
N SER A 88 5.24 -5.03 -2.25
CA SER A 88 6.50 -5.44 -2.84
C SER A 88 6.75 -4.57 -4.08
N PHE A 89 8.01 -4.34 -4.48
CA PHE A 89 8.29 -3.56 -5.70
C PHE A 89 7.43 -4.02 -6.89
N MET A 90 7.07 -5.31 -6.92
CA MET A 90 6.16 -5.92 -7.87
C MET A 90 4.69 -5.50 -7.73
N GLU A 91 4.17 -5.34 -6.51
CA GLU A 91 2.82 -4.83 -6.26
C GLU A 91 2.69 -3.33 -6.58
N LYS A 92 3.74 -2.53 -6.28
CA LYS A 92 3.74 -1.09 -6.59
C LYS A 92 3.75 -0.81 -8.09
N HIS A 93 4.41 -1.67 -8.86
CA HIS A 93 4.56 -1.51 -10.31
C HIS A 93 3.83 -2.60 -11.10
N LEU A 94 2.78 -3.20 -10.52
CA LEU A 94 2.01 -4.27 -11.16
C LEU A 94 1.45 -3.81 -12.51
N ALA A 95 0.94 -2.58 -12.58
CA ALA A 95 0.44 -1.97 -13.81
C ALA A 95 1.54 -1.85 -14.88
N LEU A 96 2.77 -1.49 -14.49
CA LEU A 96 3.92 -1.43 -15.39
C LEU A 96 4.24 -2.80 -15.98
N PHE A 97 4.34 -3.84 -15.14
CA PHE A 97 4.69 -5.19 -15.60
C PHE A 97 3.62 -5.78 -16.51
N ILE A 98 2.34 -5.62 -16.15
CA ILE A 98 1.22 -6.04 -17.00
C ILE A 98 1.22 -5.24 -18.31
N GLY A 99 1.43 -3.93 -18.24
CA GLY A 99 1.48 -3.05 -19.41
C GLY A 99 2.59 -3.45 -20.38
N LEU A 100 3.80 -3.68 -19.86
CA LEU A 100 4.95 -4.09 -20.67
C LEU A 100 4.75 -5.48 -21.28
N ALA A 101 4.15 -6.42 -20.54
CA ALA A 101 3.80 -7.74 -21.07
C ALA A 101 2.78 -7.64 -22.23
N LEU A 102 1.76 -6.78 -22.11
CA LEU A 102 0.79 -6.55 -23.17
C LEU A 102 1.41 -5.87 -24.40
N VAL A 103 2.32 -4.92 -24.20
CA VAL A 103 3.06 -4.30 -25.31
C VAL A 103 3.91 -5.34 -26.04
N VAL A 104 4.69 -6.14 -25.31
CA VAL A 104 5.50 -7.22 -25.90
C VAL A 104 4.60 -8.22 -26.66
N LEU A 105 3.47 -8.61 -26.06
CA LEU A 105 2.50 -9.49 -26.71
C LEU A 105 1.98 -8.89 -28.02
N SER A 106 1.61 -7.60 -28.03
CA SER A 106 1.12 -6.94 -29.23
C SER A 106 2.17 -6.89 -30.35
N VAL A 107 3.45 -6.67 -29.99
CA VAL A 107 4.58 -6.69 -30.94
C VAL A 107 4.77 -8.10 -31.51
N VAL A 108 4.73 -9.13 -30.66
CA VAL A 108 4.84 -10.53 -31.12
C VAL A 108 3.70 -10.88 -32.07
N LEU A 109 2.46 -10.52 -31.74
CA LEU A 109 1.30 -10.74 -32.60
C LEU A 109 1.45 -10.03 -33.96
N ALA A 110 1.98 -8.81 -33.97
CA ALA A 110 2.23 -8.07 -35.21
C ALA A 110 3.25 -8.75 -36.14
N PHE A 111 4.27 -9.42 -35.59
CA PHE A 111 5.23 -10.18 -36.40
C PHE A 111 4.72 -11.55 -36.85
N PHE A 112 3.84 -12.18 -36.08
CA PHE A 112 3.24 -13.48 -36.45
C PHE A 112 2.19 -13.35 -37.57
N PHE A 113 1.44 -12.25 -37.62
CA PHE A 113 0.45 -12.01 -38.66
C PHE A 113 1.00 -11.06 -39.71
N LYS A 114 1.62 -11.62 -40.75
CA LYS A 114 2.21 -10.85 -41.86
C LYS A 114 1.18 -10.02 -42.65
N ASP A 115 -0.04 -10.54 -42.81
CA ASP A 115 -1.18 -9.88 -43.45
C ASP A 115 -2.40 -9.96 -42.50
N PRO A 116 -2.46 -9.10 -41.46
CA PRO A 116 -3.54 -9.16 -40.48
C PRO A 116 -4.86 -8.71 -41.11
N SER A 117 -5.92 -9.46 -40.87
CA SER A 117 -7.29 -9.05 -41.21
C SER A 117 -7.68 -7.78 -40.42
N ALA A 118 -8.68 -7.03 -40.92
CA ALA A 118 -9.16 -5.82 -40.25
C ALA A 118 -9.55 -6.04 -38.78
N LEU A 119 -10.07 -7.22 -38.43
CA LEU A 119 -10.37 -7.58 -37.05
C LEU A 119 -9.10 -7.79 -36.21
N GLN A 120 -8.10 -8.49 -36.77
CA GLN A 120 -6.82 -8.73 -36.09
C GLN A 120 -6.06 -7.44 -35.84
N THR A 121 -6.03 -6.52 -36.82
CA THR A 121 -5.41 -5.20 -36.65
C THR A 121 -6.07 -4.42 -35.51
N ARG A 122 -7.41 -4.43 -35.43
CA ARG A 122 -8.14 -3.77 -34.33
C ARG A 122 -7.83 -4.38 -32.97
N ILE A 123 -7.72 -5.71 -32.89
CA ILE A 123 -7.38 -6.41 -31.64
C ILE A 123 -5.95 -6.08 -31.22
N ILE A 124 -4.98 -6.11 -32.15
CA ILE A 124 -3.57 -5.79 -31.88
C ILE A 124 -3.44 -4.35 -31.38
N LEU A 125 -4.09 -3.39 -32.05
CA LEU A 125 -4.10 -1.98 -31.64
C LEU A 125 -4.77 -1.77 -30.28
N ALA A 126 -5.87 -2.48 -30.00
CA ALA A 126 -6.53 -2.41 -28.70
C ALA A 126 -5.62 -2.93 -27.57
N VAL A 127 -4.94 -4.06 -27.79
CA VAL A 127 -4.00 -4.63 -26.81
C VAL A 127 -2.79 -3.71 -26.61
N LEU A 128 -2.26 -3.13 -27.69
CA LEU A 128 -1.17 -2.16 -27.63
C LEU A 128 -1.59 -0.89 -26.85
N ALA A 129 -2.80 -0.38 -27.10
CA ALA A 129 -3.33 0.81 -26.42
C ALA A 129 -3.54 0.57 -24.92
N LEU A 130 -4.03 -0.61 -24.55
CA LEU A 130 -4.18 -1.01 -23.14
C LEU A 130 -2.81 -1.16 -22.45
N GLY A 131 -1.85 -1.83 -23.11
CA GLY A 131 -0.50 -1.99 -22.59
C GLY A 131 0.21 -0.65 -22.42
N GLY A 132 0.17 0.20 -23.46
CA GLY A 132 0.74 1.55 -23.43
C GLY A 132 0.07 2.45 -22.38
N GLY A 133 -1.24 2.35 -22.21
CA GLY A 133 -1.98 3.07 -21.16
C GLY A 133 -1.53 2.67 -19.76
N ALA A 134 -1.37 1.36 -19.49
CA ALA A 134 -0.89 0.86 -18.21
C ALA A 134 0.56 1.26 -17.91
N VAL A 135 1.44 1.32 -18.92
CA VAL A 135 2.80 1.86 -18.74
C VAL A 135 2.75 3.36 -18.41
N ALA A 136 1.83 4.09 -19.01
CA ALA A 136 1.71 5.54 -18.85
C ALA A 136 1.15 5.98 -17.49
N THR A 137 0.59 5.09 -16.66
CA THR A 137 0.22 5.43 -15.28
C THR A 137 1.42 5.69 -14.39
N GLU A 138 2.59 5.17 -14.75
CA GLU A 138 3.85 5.39 -14.02
C GLU A 138 4.52 6.73 -14.40
N ILE A 139 4.10 7.33 -15.52
CA ILE A 139 4.63 8.62 -15.97
C ILE A 139 3.93 9.71 -15.16
N THR A 140 4.69 10.38 -14.29
CA THR A 140 4.18 11.50 -13.50
C THR A 140 4.08 12.77 -14.36
N GLY A 141 2.94 13.47 -14.29
CA GLY A 141 2.70 14.73 -15.01
C GLY A 141 1.47 14.72 -15.94
N MET A 142 1.15 15.88 -16.51
CA MET A 142 0.05 16.02 -17.47
C MET A 142 0.58 15.96 -18.91
N LEU A 143 0.09 15.01 -19.71
CA LEU A 143 0.37 14.91 -21.14
C LEU A 143 -0.62 15.79 -21.90
N LYS A 144 -0.18 16.90 -22.46
CA LYS A 144 -1.05 17.72 -23.31
C LYS A 144 -1.13 17.10 -24.70
N VAL A 145 -2.30 16.55 -25.05
CA VAL A 145 -2.55 15.97 -26.37
C VAL A 145 -3.39 16.94 -27.19
N ASP A 146 -2.76 17.59 -28.17
CA ASP A 146 -3.44 18.47 -29.12
C ASP A 146 -3.88 17.64 -30.35
N LEU A 147 -5.15 17.23 -30.41
CA LEU A 147 -5.72 16.52 -31.56
C LEU A 147 -6.46 17.48 -32.48
N ASN A 148 -6.10 17.50 -33.76
CA ASN A 148 -6.76 18.37 -34.75
C ASN A 148 -7.83 17.60 -35.55
N LEU A 149 -8.94 17.25 -34.91
CA LEU A 149 -10.09 16.57 -35.54
C LEU A 149 -11.06 17.57 -36.19
N GLY A 150 -10.57 18.34 -37.17
CA GLY A 150 -11.38 19.21 -38.04
C GLY A 150 -11.98 20.47 -37.40
N GLN A 151 -12.36 20.42 -36.12
CA GLN A 151 -12.80 21.57 -35.32
C GLN A 151 -12.24 21.46 -33.89
N LYS A 152 -11.02 22.01 -33.69
CA LYS A 152 -10.47 22.52 -32.41
C LYS A 152 -10.91 21.82 -31.11
N LEU A 153 -10.80 20.49 -31.04
CA LEU A 153 -11.01 19.76 -29.79
C LEU A 153 -9.67 19.50 -29.11
N VAL A 154 -9.27 20.37 -28.17
CA VAL A 154 -8.10 20.13 -27.32
C VAL A 154 -8.54 19.23 -26.18
N VAL A 155 -8.05 17.98 -26.16
CA VAL A 155 -8.32 17.03 -25.08
C VAL A 155 -7.11 17.00 -24.15
N ALA A 156 -7.21 17.69 -23.01
CA ALA A 156 -6.26 17.50 -21.93
C ALA A 156 -6.58 16.19 -21.21
N ALA A 157 -5.77 15.15 -21.44
CA ALA A 157 -5.89 13.84 -20.79
C ALA A 157 -4.60 13.53 -20.04
N THR A 158 -4.68 12.94 -18.85
CA THR A 158 -3.50 12.60 -18.04
C THR A 158 -3.15 11.12 -18.15
N GLY A 159 -1.85 10.81 -18.16
CA GLY A 159 -1.31 9.44 -18.09
C GLY A 159 -1.91 8.47 -19.11
N ALA A 160 -2.52 7.39 -18.59
CA ALA A 160 -3.08 6.29 -19.37
C ALA A 160 -4.13 6.71 -20.41
N LEU A 161 -4.98 7.68 -20.08
CA LEU A 161 -6.07 8.11 -20.95
C LEU A 161 -5.54 8.80 -22.21
N ALA A 162 -4.47 9.58 -22.09
CA ALA A 162 -3.83 10.25 -23.22
C ALA A 162 -3.25 9.24 -24.22
N ILE A 163 -2.52 8.25 -23.72
CA ILE A 163 -1.90 7.22 -24.57
C ILE A 163 -2.95 6.32 -25.21
N PHE A 164 -4.00 5.95 -24.48
CA PHE A 164 -5.12 5.21 -25.05
C PHE A 164 -5.78 5.95 -26.21
N VAL A 165 -6.08 7.24 -26.03
CA VAL A 165 -6.68 8.08 -27.08
C VAL A 165 -5.78 8.19 -28.30
N ILE A 166 -4.48 8.43 -28.13
CA ILE A 166 -3.53 8.51 -29.25
C ILE A 166 -3.47 7.19 -30.02
N LEU A 167 -3.25 6.07 -29.32
CA LEU A 167 -3.04 4.79 -29.98
C LEU A 167 -4.33 4.21 -30.60
N TYR A 168 -5.48 4.44 -29.97
CA TYR A 168 -6.74 3.84 -30.41
C TYR A 168 -7.55 4.70 -31.39
N LEU A 169 -7.52 6.04 -31.24
CA LEU A 169 -8.37 6.94 -32.03
C LEU A 169 -7.63 7.68 -33.15
N VAL A 170 -6.30 7.85 -33.05
CA VAL A 170 -5.53 8.67 -34.00
C VAL A 170 -4.83 7.84 -35.08
N VAL A 171 -4.56 6.55 -34.82
CA VAL A 171 -3.98 5.66 -35.82
C VAL A 171 -5.12 4.97 -36.59
N PRO A 172 -5.38 5.34 -37.86
CA PRO A 172 -6.36 4.63 -38.67
C PRO A 172 -5.86 3.22 -38.99
N ALA A 173 -6.78 2.24 -38.93
CA ALA A 173 -6.55 0.86 -39.36
C ALA A 173 -6.42 0.72 -40.87
#